data_AF-A0AAV2DCU0-F1
#
_entry.id   AF-A0AAV2DCU0-F1
#
_cell.length_a   1.000
_cell.length_b   1.000
_cell.length_c   1.000
_cell.angle_alpha   90.00
_cell.angle_beta   90.00
_cell.angle_gamma   90.00
#
_symmetry.space_group_name_H-M   'P 1'
#
loop_
_entity.id
_entity.type
_entity.pdbx_description
1 polymer ?
#
loop_
_entity_poly.entity_id
_entity_poly.type
_entity_poly.pdbx_seq_one_letter_code
_entity_poly.pdbx_strand_id
1 'polypeptide(L)'
;MYRILAGEKFKGVRDFPAESVWRQMIPTKVCAFMWLVAHKRILTLDNLKKRGWQLANTCELCGVEEESIDHILSQCGFVVEIWTRMQRVCGALDLSGGDFITIIRRWSLAVDDSVESCVRFGALHAVSWQVWLERNRRVFKGTRLQARGVTRKAVRDSLDWAIACGKLDKGLGLSWLAGRQHLL
;
A
#
# COMPACT_ATOMS: atom_id res chain seq x y z
N MET A 1 -21.16 25.28 -9.81
CA MET A 1 -19.90 25.34 -10.58
C MET A 1 -19.11 24.05 -10.29
N TYR A 2 -19.49 22.92 -10.89
CA TYR A 2 -18.72 21.66 -10.85
C TYR A 2 -18.80 21.01 -12.23
N ARG A 3 -17.85 21.35 -13.10
CA ARG A 3 -17.72 20.78 -14.45
C ARG A 3 -16.84 19.53 -14.31
N ILE A 4 -17.49 18.39 -14.06
CA ILE A 4 -16.83 17.09 -13.96
C ILE A 4 -16.32 16.69 -15.35
N LEU A 5 -15.01 16.45 -15.41
CA LEU A 5 -14.21 15.63 -16.33
C LEU A 5 -14.99 14.75 -17.34
N ALA A 6 -15.63 15.36 -18.34
CA ALA A 6 -16.08 14.68 -19.54
C ALA A 6 -14.95 14.76 -20.57
N GLY A 7 -14.14 13.71 -20.70
CA GLY A 7 -13.11 13.71 -21.75
C GLY A 7 -12.34 12.42 -21.96
N GLU A 8 -12.07 11.63 -20.91
CA GLU A 8 -11.31 10.39 -21.08
C GLU A 8 -12.25 9.19 -21.22
N LYS A 9 -12.39 8.69 -22.45
CA LYS A 9 -13.02 7.38 -22.71
C LYS A 9 -12.37 6.33 -21.79
N PHE A 10 -13.20 5.63 -21.02
CA PHE A 10 -12.77 4.56 -20.13
C PHE A 10 -12.10 3.43 -20.94
N LYS A 11 -10.78 3.48 -21.05
CA LYS A 11 -9.99 2.30 -21.41
C LYS A 11 -9.65 1.61 -20.09
N GLY A 12 -10.49 0.66 -19.68
CA GLY A 12 -10.16 -0.21 -18.55
C GLY A 12 -8.79 -0.86 -18.76
N VAL A 13 -8.10 -1.14 -17.66
CA VAL A 13 -6.88 -1.96 -17.72
C VAL A 13 -7.31 -3.33 -18.22
N ARG A 14 -6.83 -3.75 -19.40
CA ARG A 14 -7.00 -5.12 -19.87
C ARG A 14 -6.35 -6.03 -18.81
N ASP A 15 -7.12 -6.97 -18.25
CA ASP A 15 -6.71 -7.90 -17.19
C ASP A 15 -6.46 -7.28 -15.80
N PHE A 16 -7.45 -6.55 -15.27
CA PHE A 16 -7.46 -6.08 -13.87
C PHE A 16 -7.49 -7.26 -12.88
N PRO A 17 -6.54 -7.35 -11.91
CA PRO A 17 -6.49 -8.45 -10.94
C PRO A 17 -7.52 -8.28 -9.82
N ALA A 18 -8.80 -8.48 -10.16
CA ALA A 18 -9.93 -8.25 -9.26
C ALA A 18 -9.84 -9.05 -7.96
N GLU A 19 -9.52 -10.34 -8.05
CA GLU A 19 -9.41 -11.24 -6.90
C GLU A 19 -8.27 -10.86 -5.95
N SER A 20 -7.17 -10.30 -6.47
CA SER A 20 -6.05 -9.84 -5.66
C SER A 20 -6.36 -8.52 -4.96
N VAL A 21 -7.17 -7.65 -5.57
CA VAL A 21 -7.55 -6.34 -5.02
C VAL A 21 -8.70 -6.44 -4.02
N TRP A 22 -9.74 -7.19 -4.35
CA TRP A 22 -10.96 -7.33 -3.56
C TRP A 22 -10.85 -8.53 -2.62
N ARG A 23 -10.33 -8.27 -1.41
CA ARG A 23 -10.14 -9.27 -0.37
C ARG A 23 -11.13 -9.02 0.77
N GLN A 24 -11.88 -10.04 1.17
CA GLN A 24 -12.87 -9.93 2.25
C GLN A 24 -12.26 -9.49 3.59
N MET A 25 -11.01 -9.88 3.86
CA MET A 25 -10.28 -9.47 5.06
C MET A 25 -9.98 -7.96 5.08
N ILE A 26 -9.90 -7.30 3.93
CA ILE A 26 -9.39 -5.94 3.80
C ILE A 26 -10.55 -4.93 3.77
N PRO A 27 -10.48 -3.79 4.48
CA PRO A 27 -11.54 -2.79 4.45
C PRO A 27 -11.81 -2.26 3.04
N THR A 28 -13.08 -2.09 2.69
CA THR A 28 -13.53 -1.64 1.36
C THR A 28 -12.85 -0.36 0.88
N LYS A 29 -12.60 0.60 1.79
CA LYS A 29 -11.88 1.85 1.46
C LYS A 29 -10.46 1.62 0.94
N VAL A 30 -9.77 0.60 1.48
CA VAL A 30 -8.42 0.24 1.08
C VAL A 30 -8.45 -0.54 -0.23
N CYS A 31 -9.42 -1.44 -0.42
CA CYS A 31 -9.64 -2.09 -1.72
C CYS A 31 -9.97 -1.06 -2.82
N ALA A 32 -10.79 -0.05 -2.54
CA ALA A 32 -11.09 1.02 -3.49
C ALA A 32 -9.85 1.85 -3.83
N PHE A 33 -8.99 2.13 -2.85
CA PHE A 33 -7.68 2.74 -3.09
C PHE A 33 -6.80 1.86 -4.00
N MET A 34 -6.70 0.57 -3.72
CA MET A 34 -5.94 -0.37 -4.55
C MET A 34 -6.51 -0.50 -5.97
N TRP A 35 -7.84 -0.42 -6.13
CA TRP A 35 -8.49 -0.34 -7.43
C TRP A 35 -8.07 0.92 -8.21
N LEU A 36 -8.00 2.08 -7.55
CA LEU A 36 -7.49 3.32 -8.17
C LEU A 36 -6.01 3.21 -8.54
N VAL A 37 -5.19 2.61 -7.68
CA VAL A 37 -3.78 2.32 -7.96
C VAL A 37 -3.67 1.47 -9.22
N ALA A 38 -4.46 0.40 -9.30
CA ALA A 38 -4.43 -0.51 -10.43
C ALA A 38 -4.79 0.17 -11.75
N HIS A 39 -5.72 1.13 -11.71
CA HIS A 39 -6.11 1.92 -12.88
C HIS A 39 -5.19 3.13 -13.15
N LYS A 40 -4.09 3.25 -12.40
CA LYS A 40 -3.16 4.38 -12.44
C LYS A 40 -3.84 5.75 -12.23
N ARG A 41 -4.79 5.83 -11.29
CA ARG A 41 -5.68 6.99 -11.10
C ARG A 41 -5.53 7.74 -9.78
N ILE A 42 -4.67 7.29 -8.87
CA ILE A 42 -4.38 8.04 -7.63
C ILE A 42 -3.68 9.36 -7.95
N LEU A 43 -3.80 10.34 -7.04
CA LEU A 43 -3.36 11.73 -7.23
C LEU A 43 -1.85 11.92 -6.99
N THR A 44 -1.04 11.16 -7.71
CA THR A 44 0.41 11.37 -7.79
C THR A 44 0.72 12.60 -8.65
N LEU A 45 1.89 13.23 -8.43
CA LEU A 45 2.29 14.44 -9.17
C LEU A 45 2.39 14.19 -10.68
N ASP A 46 2.88 13.02 -11.13
CA ASP A 46 2.88 12.66 -12.55
C ASP A 46 1.45 12.64 -13.14
N ASN A 47 0.48 12.10 -12.40
CA ASN A 47 -0.92 12.07 -12.82
C ASN A 47 -1.58 13.45 -12.80
N LEU A 48 -1.20 14.32 -11.87
CA LEU A 48 -1.65 15.71 -11.86
C LEU A 48 -1.08 16.47 -13.06
N LYS A 49 0.20 16.27 -13.39
CA LYS A 49 0.82 16.84 -14.60
C LYS A 49 0.11 16.38 -15.87
N LYS A 50 -0.21 15.09 -15.99
CA LYS A 50 -1.01 14.54 -17.11
C LYS A 50 -2.39 15.19 -17.24
N ARG A 51 -2.96 15.70 -16.13
CA ARG A 51 -4.24 16.43 -16.08
C ARG A 51 -4.09 17.94 -16.30
N GLY A 52 -2.90 18.42 -16.68
CA GLY A 52 -2.66 19.83 -17.01
C GLY A 52 -2.19 20.71 -15.84
N TRP A 53 -1.90 20.14 -14.67
CA TRP A 53 -1.36 20.92 -13.55
C TRP A 53 0.14 21.20 -13.74
N GLN A 54 0.56 22.45 -13.52
CA GLN A 54 1.97 22.85 -13.57
C GLN A 54 2.59 22.74 -12.17
N LEU A 55 3.08 21.56 -11.83
CA LEU A 55 3.72 21.26 -10.54
C LEU A 55 5.13 20.69 -10.77
N ALA A 56 6.07 21.06 -9.91
CA ALA A 56 7.35 20.37 -9.84
C ALA A 56 7.12 18.93 -9.38
N ASN A 57 7.70 17.96 -10.10
CA ASN A 57 7.53 16.55 -9.76
C ASN A 57 8.70 16.07 -8.90
N THR A 58 8.54 16.11 -7.58
CA THR A 58 9.52 15.56 -6.65
C THR A 58 8.78 14.76 -5.60
N CYS A 59 9.21 13.52 -5.38
CA CYS A 59 8.60 12.61 -4.43
C CYS A 59 8.80 13.10 -3.00
N GLU A 60 7.72 13.39 -2.29
CA GLU A 60 7.76 13.89 -0.90
C GLU A 60 8.23 12.80 0.11
N LEU A 61 8.28 11.54 -0.31
CA LEU A 61 8.76 10.44 0.55
C LEU A 61 10.29 10.38 0.63
N CYS A 62 11.00 10.54 -0.50
CA CYS A 62 12.47 10.49 -0.54
C CYS A 62 13.13 11.86 -0.78
N GLY A 63 12.46 12.80 -1.43
CA GLY A 63 13.00 14.10 -1.81
C GLY A 63 14.01 14.06 -2.96
N VAL A 64 14.10 12.95 -3.70
CA VAL A 64 15.15 12.73 -4.72
C VAL A 64 14.54 12.54 -6.11
N GLU A 65 13.72 11.50 -6.28
CA GLU A 65 13.19 11.10 -7.58
C GLU A 65 11.82 11.73 -7.88
N GLU A 66 11.39 11.62 -9.14
CA GLU A 66 10.03 12.00 -9.54
C GLU A 66 8.96 11.10 -8.87
N GLU A 67 7.84 11.70 -8.48
CA GLU A 67 6.70 10.98 -7.93
C GLU A 67 5.89 10.30 -9.03
N SER A 68 5.81 8.96 -8.96
CA SER A 68 4.91 8.13 -9.74
C SER A 68 4.32 7.04 -8.84
N ILE A 69 3.29 6.33 -9.31
CA ILE A 69 2.68 5.21 -8.55
C ILE A 69 3.71 4.12 -8.24
N ASP A 70 4.47 3.70 -9.26
CA ASP A 70 5.49 2.66 -9.11
C ASP A 70 6.60 3.14 -8.16
N HIS A 71 6.98 4.41 -8.26
CA HIS A 71 7.94 4.99 -7.34
C HIS A 71 7.43 4.97 -5.89
N ILE A 72 6.27 5.55 -5.60
CA ILE A 72 5.81 5.68 -4.20
C ILE A 72 5.32 4.37 -3.60
N LEU A 73 5.05 3.31 -4.37
CA LEU A 73 4.56 2.05 -3.81
C LEU A 73 5.60 0.93 -3.78
N SER A 74 6.67 0.98 -4.59
CA SER A 74 7.69 -0.07 -4.58
C SER A 74 9.14 0.39 -4.72
N GLN A 75 9.45 1.48 -5.44
CA GLN A 75 10.83 1.81 -5.81
C GLN A 75 11.48 2.89 -4.93
N CYS A 76 10.68 3.72 -4.26
CA CYS A 76 11.16 4.80 -3.41
C CYS A 76 12.02 4.24 -2.27
N GLY A 77 13.22 4.80 -2.04
CA GLY A 77 14.13 4.32 -0.98
C GLY A 77 13.49 4.26 0.41
N PHE A 78 12.62 5.23 0.75
CA PHE A 78 11.82 5.21 1.98
C PHE A 78 10.87 4.01 2.05
N VAL A 79 10.29 3.62 0.91
CA VAL A 79 9.29 2.55 0.80
C VAL A 79 9.97 1.19 0.73
N VAL A 80 11.12 1.09 0.06
CA VAL A 80 11.99 -0.09 0.09
C VAL A 80 12.39 -0.43 1.53
N GLU A 81 12.71 0.56 2.37
CA GLU A 81 12.97 0.32 3.79
C GLU A 81 11.73 -0.27 4.51
N ILE A 82 10.54 0.27 4.24
CA ILE A 82 9.29 -0.23 4.83
C ILE A 82 9.04 -1.69 4.46
N TRP A 83 9.18 -2.02 3.18
CA TRP A 83 9.05 -3.39 2.67
C TRP A 83 10.07 -4.34 3.28
N THR A 84 11.33 -3.90 3.40
CA THR A 84 12.40 -4.68 4.04
C THR A 84 12.06 -4.99 5.50
N ARG A 85 11.52 -4.02 6.25
CA ARG A 85 11.05 -4.26 7.63
C ARG A 85 9.85 -5.19 7.66
N MET A 86 8.92 -5.03 6.72
CA MET A 86 7.75 -5.90 6.62
C MET A 86 8.16 -7.36 6.38
N GLN A 87 9.11 -7.60 5.49
CA GLN A 87 9.67 -8.93 5.23
C GLN A 87 10.28 -9.58 6.47
N ARG A 88 10.96 -8.81 7.34
CA ARG A 88 11.50 -9.33 8.62
C ARG A 88 10.40 -9.77 9.57
N VAL A 89 9.24 -9.14 9.50
CA VAL A 89 8.12 -9.37 10.43
C VAL A 89 7.23 -10.53 9.97
N CYS A 90 6.90 -10.57 8.68
CA CYS A 90 5.95 -11.54 8.15
C CYS A 90 6.54 -12.53 7.15
N GLY A 91 7.86 -12.60 7.00
CA GLY A 91 8.54 -13.49 6.06
C GLY A 91 8.59 -12.98 4.64
N ALA A 92 8.98 -13.84 3.70
CA ALA A 92 9.29 -13.46 2.32
C ALA A 92 8.11 -12.78 1.60
N LEU A 93 8.38 -11.61 1.03
CA LEU A 93 7.46 -10.84 0.19
C LEU A 93 8.11 -10.66 -1.18
N ASP A 94 7.50 -11.18 -2.24
CA ASP A 94 8.01 -10.96 -3.60
C ASP A 94 7.62 -9.57 -4.11
N LEU A 95 8.60 -8.68 -4.19
CA LEU A 95 8.49 -7.32 -4.73
C LEU A 95 9.38 -7.14 -5.97
N SER A 96 9.92 -8.23 -6.51
CA SER A 96 10.95 -8.18 -7.53
C SER A 96 10.39 -7.79 -8.91
N GLY A 97 10.95 -6.76 -9.55
CA GLY A 97 10.73 -6.46 -10.96
C GLY A 97 9.32 -6.01 -11.38
N GLY A 98 9.26 -5.30 -12.51
CA GLY A 98 8.00 -4.85 -13.13
C GLY A 98 7.35 -3.64 -12.45
N ASP A 99 6.19 -3.24 -13.00
CA ASP A 99 5.35 -2.20 -12.41
C ASP A 99 4.54 -2.73 -11.22
N PHE A 100 3.93 -1.82 -10.46
CA PHE A 100 3.20 -2.18 -9.24
C PHE A 100 1.99 -3.08 -9.52
N ILE A 101 1.41 -3.02 -10.71
CA ILE A 101 0.38 -3.97 -11.17
C ILE A 101 0.91 -5.40 -11.21
N THR A 102 2.13 -5.58 -11.69
CA THR A 102 2.79 -6.88 -11.74
C THR A 102 3.05 -7.44 -10.35
N ILE A 103 3.32 -6.57 -9.36
CA ILE A 103 3.42 -6.95 -7.95
C ILE A 103 2.05 -7.39 -7.43
N ILE A 104 0.99 -6.60 -7.64
CA ILE A 104 -0.38 -6.95 -7.20
C ILE A 104 -0.81 -8.32 -7.72
N ARG A 105 -0.55 -8.63 -8.99
CA ARG A 105 -0.93 -9.91 -9.62
C ARG A 105 -0.27 -11.12 -8.98
N ARG A 106 0.97 -11.00 -8.52
CA ARG A 106 1.72 -12.10 -7.89
C ARG A 106 1.25 -12.40 -6.48
N TRP A 107 0.63 -11.42 -5.82
CA TRP A 107 0.18 -11.53 -4.45
C TRP A 107 -1.19 -12.21 -4.30
N SER A 108 -1.34 -13.35 -4.99
CA SER A 108 -2.43 -14.30 -4.78
C SER A 108 -1.92 -15.49 -3.96
N LEU A 109 -1.67 -15.23 -2.68
CA LEU A 109 -1.21 -16.25 -1.75
C LEU A 109 -2.40 -16.89 -1.02
N ALA A 110 -2.30 -18.21 -0.78
CA ALA A 110 -3.16 -18.88 0.16
C ALA A 110 -2.88 -18.35 1.58
N VAL A 111 -3.95 -18.20 2.36
CA VAL A 111 -3.88 -17.80 3.78
C VAL A 111 -4.10 -19.05 4.62
N ASP A 112 -3.17 -19.31 5.52
CA ASP A 112 -3.36 -20.28 6.60
C ASP A 112 -3.68 -19.54 7.92
N ASP A 113 -4.00 -20.29 8.98
CA ASP A 113 -4.45 -19.72 10.25
C ASP A 113 -3.30 -19.14 11.11
N SER A 114 -2.06 -19.12 10.62
CA SER A 114 -0.96 -18.47 11.34
C SER A 114 -1.04 -16.95 11.26
N VAL A 115 -0.64 -16.29 12.36
CA VAL A 115 -0.57 -14.82 12.42
C VAL A 115 0.33 -14.26 11.31
N GLU A 116 1.45 -14.94 11.05
CA GLU A 116 2.41 -14.52 10.04
C GLU A 116 1.78 -14.51 8.64
N SER A 117 1.05 -15.56 8.29
CA SER A 117 0.33 -15.68 7.02
C SER A 117 -0.76 -14.62 6.88
N CYS A 118 -1.54 -14.37 7.94
CA CYS A 118 -2.54 -13.30 7.97
C CYS A 118 -1.93 -11.90 7.76
N VAL A 119 -0.83 -11.59 8.46
CA VAL A 119 -0.14 -10.31 8.32
C VAL A 119 0.46 -10.15 6.93
N ARG A 120 1.08 -11.23 6.40
CA ARG A 120 1.65 -11.28 5.06
C ARG A 120 0.58 -11.03 3.99
N PHE A 121 -0.59 -11.66 4.12
CA PHE A 121 -1.68 -11.49 3.18
C PHE A 121 -2.23 -10.06 3.15
N GLY A 122 -2.31 -9.40 4.31
CA GLY A 122 -2.70 -7.99 4.40
C GLY A 122 -1.61 -7.00 3.99
N ALA A 123 -0.35 -7.43 3.89
CA ALA A 123 0.80 -6.55 3.79
C ALA A 123 0.77 -5.66 2.54
N LEU A 124 0.32 -6.18 1.40
CA LEU A 124 0.25 -5.39 0.17
C LEU A 124 -0.66 -4.17 0.34
N HIS A 125 -1.88 -4.42 0.79
CA HIS A 125 -2.89 -3.39 1.01
C HIS A 125 -2.50 -2.46 2.15
N ALA A 126 -2.01 -2.99 3.26
CA ALA A 126 -1.66 -2.21 4.45
C ALA A 126 -0.48 -1.28 4.22
N VAL A 127 0.62 -1.78 3.62
CA VAL A 127 1.79 -0.94 3.32
C VAL A 127 1.42 0.12 2.28
N SER A 128 0.76 -0.27 1.18
CA SER A 128 0.37 0.68 0.13
C SER A 128 -0.52 1.80 0.68
N TRP A 129 -1.49 1.43 1.53
CA TRP A 129 -2.38 2.39 2.17
C TRP A 129 -1.64 3.31 3.14
N GLN A 130 -0.79 2.76 4.02
CA GLN A 130 -0.06 3.56 5.00
C GLN A 130 0.98 4.47 4.36
N VAL A 131 1.62 4.03 3.27
CA VAL A 131 2.52 4.87 2.47
C VAL A 131 1.73 6.01 1.81
N TRP A 132 0.56 5.74 1.25
CA TRP A 132 -0.30 6.79 0.71
C TRP A 132 -0.73 7.81 1.78
N LEU A 133 -1.12 7.34 2.97
CA LEU A 133 -1.43 8.21 4.10
C LEU A 133 -0.23 9.03 4.57
N GLU A 134 0.97 8.44 4.58
CA GLU A 134 2.21 9.13 4.95
C GLU A 134 2.58 10.20 3.92
N ARG A 135 2.52 9.89 2.62
CA ARG A 135 2.73 10.87 1.55
C ARG A 135 1.79 12.05 1.73
N ASN A 136 0.49 11.79 1.91
CA ASN A 136 -0.50 12.84 2.12
C ASN A 136 -0.27 13.61 3.42
N ARG A 137 0.20 12.95 4.49
CA ARG A 137 0.58 13.62 5.74
C ARG A 137 1.70 14.63 5.51
N ARG A 138 2.74 14.27 4.74
CA ARG A 138 3.85 15.19 4.44
C ARG A 138 3.38 16.37 3.60
N VAL A 139 2.66 16.10 2.51
CA VAL A 139 2.16 17.13 1.59
C VAL A 139 1.20 18.11 2.27
N PHE A 140 0.21 17.62 3.04
CA PHE A 140 -0.88 18.47 3.53
C PHE A 140 -0.74 18.92 4.99
N LYS A 141 0.15 18.28 5.77
CA LYS A 141 0.31 18.58 7.20
C LYS A 141 1.75 18.96 7.58
N GLY A 142 2.72 18.84 6.67
CA GLY A 142 4.13 19.15 6.96
C GLY A 142 4.75 18.29 8.07
N THR A 143 4.14 17.14 8.40
CA THR A 143 4.65 16.22 9.42
C THR A 143 5.10 14.93 8.75
N ARG A 144 6.13 14.28 9.30
CA ARG A 144 6.73 13.07 8.74
C ARG A 144 6.94 11.99 9.79
N LEU A 145 6.62 10.76 9.44
CA LEU A 145 7.01 9.57 10.19
C LEU A 145 8.27 8.94 9.58
N GLN A 146 9.06 8.32 10.45
CA GLN A 146 10.12 7.40 10.01
C GLN A 146 9.49 6.13 9.42
N ALA A 147 10.24 5.42 8.55
CA ALA A 147 9.80 4.19 7.91
C ALA A 147 9.28 3.17 8.94
N ARG A 148 10.01 2.98 10.05
CA ARG A 148 9.61 2.20 11.23
C ARG A 148 8.19 2.52 11.72
N GLY A 149 7.84 3.81 11.81
CA GLY A 149 6.52 4.24 12.25
C GLY A 149 5.41 3.88 11.27
N VAL A 150 5.70 3.95 9.96
CA VAL A 150 4.78 3.54 8.90
C VAL A 150 4.62 2.01 8.88
N THR A 151 5.71 1.25 8.99
CA THR A 151 5.68 -0.22 9.08
C THR A 151 4.85 -0.69 10.27
N ARG A 152 5.03 -0.08 11.46
CA ARG A 152 4.22 -0.40 12.65
C ARG A 152 2.72 -0.21 12.42
N LYS A 153 2.34 0.86 11.72
CA LYS A 153 0.94 1.08 11.36
C LYS A 153 0.44 0.05 10.37
N ALA A 154 1.24 -0.30 9.35
CA ALA A 154 0.85 -1.30 8.36
C ALA A 154 0.66 -2.70 8.99
N VAL A 155 1.57 -3.12 9.88
CA VAL A 155 1.42 -4.39 10.59
C VAL A 155 0.19 -4.40 11.50
N ARG A 156 -0.07 -3.29 12.21
CA ARG A 156 -1.27 -3.16 13.03
C ARG A 156 -2.53 -3.24 12.19
N ASP A 157 -2.59 -2.52 11.08
CA ASP A 157 -3.72 -2.58 10.14
C ASP A 157 -3.96 -4.02 9.66
N SER A 158 -2.92 -4.73 9.20
CA SER A 158 -3.06 -6.13 8.78
C SER A 158 -3.60 -7.05 9.88
N LEU A 159 -3.11 -6.89 11.12
CA LEU A 159 -3.59 -7.65 12.28
C LEU A 159 -5.05 -7.32 12.60
N ASP A 160 -5.38 -6.04 12.70
CA ASP A 160 -6.73 -5.56 13.02
C ASP A 160 -7.74 -6.06 11.98
N TRP A 161 -7.35 -6.11 10.71
CA TRP A 161 -8.15 -6.64 9.62
C TRP A 161 -8.38 -8.15 9.72
N ALA A 162 -7.33 -8.91 10.01
CA ALA A 162 -7.43 -10.36 10.22
C ALA A 162 -8.29 -10.73 11.44
N ILE A 163 -8.17 -9.95 12.52
CA ILE A 163 -8.98 -10.13 13.73
C ILE A 163 -10.45 -9.77 13.43
N ALA A 164 -10.70 -8.63 12.78
CA ALA A 164 -12.05 -8.16 12.48
C ALA A 164 -12.82 -9.10 11.55
N CYS A 165 -12.15 -9.79 10.63
CA CYS A 165 -12.79 -10.77 9.75
C CYS A 165 -12.86 -12.18 10.35
N GLY A 166 -12.40 -12.39 11.58
CA GLY A 166 -12.44 -13.66 12.29
C GLY A 166 -11.38 -14.68 11.85
N LYS A 167 -10.37 -14.25 11.07
CA LYS A 167 -9.26 -15.12 10.64
C LYS A 167 -8.18 -15.29 11.69
N LEU A 168 -8.13 -14.40 12.68
CA LEU A 168 -7.10 -14.42 13.72
C LEU A 168 -7.69 -14.13 15.10
N ASP A 169 -7.32 -14.93 16.10
CA ASP A 169 -7.63 -14.62 17.49
C ASP A 169 -6.88 -13.35 17.95
N LYS A 170 -7.60 -12.48 18.68
CA LYS A 170 -7.07 -11.19 19.15
C LYS A 170 -5.91 -11.37 20.13
N GLY A 171 -6.01 -12.32 21.06
CA GLY A 171 -4.96 -12.59 22.04
C GLY A 171 -3.68 -13.08 21.36
N LEU A 172 -3.82 -14.01 20.42
CA LEU A 172 -2.73 -14.52 19.61
C LEU A 172 -2.04 -13.42 18.79
N GLY A 173 -2.83 -12.57 18.12
CA GLY A 173 -2.30 -11.45 17.33
C GLY A 173 -1.52 -10.43 18.16
N LEU A 174 -2.02 -10.06 19.34
CA LEU A 174 -1.34 -9.13 20.25
C LEU A 174 -0.05 -9.71 20.83
N SER A 175 -0.07 -10.97 21.25
CA SER A 175 1.11 -11.70 21.72
C SER A 175 2.20 -11.76 20.63
N TRP A 176 1.80 -12.12 19.41
CA TRP A 176 2.71 -12.18 18.27
C TRP A 176 3.35 -10.83 17.95
N LEU A 177 2.58 -9.74 18.02
CA LEU A 177 3.08 -8.38 17.78
C LEU A 177 4.09 -7.95 18.86
N ALA A 178 3.81 -8.25 20.13
CA ALA A 178 4.70 -7.93 21.24
C ALA A 178 6.08 -8.62 21.06
N GLY A 179 6.08 -9.89 20.66
CA GLY A 179 7.31 -10.65 20.40
C GLY A 179 8.16 -10.12 19.23
N ARG A 180 7.59 -9.31 18.32
CA ARG A 180 8.25 -8.83 17.10
C ARG A 180 8.48 -7.32 17.07
N GLN A 181 8.25 -6.62 18.18
CA GLN A 181 8.40 -5.17 18.25
C GLN A 181 9.85 -4.69 17.97
N HIS A 182 10.83 -5.56 18.19
CA HIS A 182 12.25 -5.32 17.88
C HIS A 182 12.56 -5.41 16.37
N LEU A 183 11.74 -6.13 15.59
CA LEU A 183 11.90 -6.28 14.13
C LEU A 183 11.28 -5.11 13.35
N LEU A 184 10.29 -4.45 13.94
CA LEU A 184 9.64 -3.22 13.46
C LEU A 184 10.56 -2.03 13.68
#